data_AF-A0A1U7YFN1-F1
#
_entry.id   AF-A0A1U7YFN1-F1
#
_cell.length_a   1.000
_cell.length_b   1.000
_cell.length_c   1.000
_cell.angle_alpha   90.00
_cell.angle_beta   90.00
_cell.angle_gamma   90.00
#
_symmetry.space_group_name_H-M   'P 1'
#
loop_
_entity.id
_entity.type
_entity.pdbx_description
1 polymer ?
#
loop_
_entity_poly.entity_id
_entity_poly.type
_entity_poly.pdbx_seq_one_letter_code
_entity_poly.pdbx_strand_id
1 'polypeptide(L)'
;MDVIGSIEPANSNGNRFIVVATNYFTKWVEAAFYKAVTNKVIADFVQDDLVCRFGVPKSIITDNTTNPNNDLMKAMYETFKVKHKKSTSYKLQMNGAVEAIKKNIKKILRKTLDNHKQWHKKLPFSLLGYRTIVCTSTGATPYMLVYGTEAVISVEVGIPSLRIIQ
;
A
#
# COMPACT_ATOMS: atom_id res chain seq x y z
N MET A 1 3.95 -0.14 -7.48
CA MET A 1 3.94 1.02 -6.59
C MET A 1 3.41 2.19 -7.38
N ASP A 2 2.54 2.98 -6.75
CA ASP A 2 1.92 4.14 -7.37
C ASP A 2 1.65 5.22 -6.33
N VAL A 3 1.35 6.42 -6.82
CA VAL A 3 0.99 7.60 -6.05
C VAL A 3 -0.47 7.93 -6.30
N ILE A 4 -1.28 7.88 -5.26
CA ILE A 4 -2.63 8.45 -5.28
C ILE A 4 -2.48 9.98 -5.12
N GLY A 5 -2.92 10.72 -6.15
CA GLY A 5 -2.86 12.18 -6.25
C GLY A 5 -3.62 12.95 -5.16
N SER A 6 -3.57 14.30 -5.23
CA SER A 6 -3.98 15.21 -4.15
C SER A 6 -5.37 14.89 -3.57
N ILE A 7 -5.39 14.53 -2.29
CA ILE A 7 -6.59 14.37 -1.47
C ILE A 7 -6.88 15.74 -0.86
N GLU A 8 -8.02 16.32 -1.23
CA GLU A 8 -8.48 17.59 -0.70
C GLU A 8 -9.68 17.41 0.26
N PRO A 9 -9.68 18.12 1.40
CA PRO A 9 -8.59 18.93 1.91
C PRO A 9 -7.45 18.06 2.48
N ALA A 10 -6.25 18.65 2.54
CA ALA A 10 -5.12 18.05 3.25
C ALA A 10 -5.52 17.71 4.70
N ASN A 11 -4.90 16.68 5.26
CA ASN A 11 -5.13 16.35 6.67
C ASN A 11 -4.61 17.46 7.61
N SER A 12 -4.87 17.33 8.92
CA SER A 12 -4.38 18.27 9.94
C SER A 12 -2.86 18.54 9.89
N ASN A 13 -2.08 17.62 9.32
CA ASN A 13 -0.62 17.71 9.23
C ASN A 13 -0.16 18.17 7.84
N GLY A 14 -1.06 18.57 6.94
CA GLY A 14 -0.75 19.00 5.58
C GLY A 14 -0.43 17.88 4.58
N ASN A 15 -0.65 16.62 4.94
CA ASN A 15 -0.51 15.50 4.02
C ASN A 15 -1.66 15.49 3.03
N ARG A 16 -1.34 15.24 1.75
CA ARG A 16 -2.31 15.25 0.64
C ARG A 16 -2.05 14.15 -0.39
N PHE A 17 -0.92 13.46 -0.32
CA PHE A 17 -0.60 12.35 -1.21
C PHE A 17 -0.59 11.04 -0.45
N ILE A 18 -0.87 9.94 -1.13
CA ILE A 18 -0.68 8.59 -0.60
C ILE A 18 0.21 7.81 -1.57
N VAL A 19 1.32 7.27 -1.08
CA VAL A 19 2.14 6.30 -1.82
C VAL A 19 1.65 4.92 -1.45
N VAL A 20 1.40 4.07 -2.45
CA VAL A 20 0.88 2.73 -2.28
C VAL A 20 1.78 1.72 -2.99
N ALA A 21 2.15 0.65 -2.28
CA ALA A 21 2.80 -0.52 -2.85
C ALA A 21 1.93 -1.76 -2.60
N THR A 22 1.87 -2.63 -3.61
CA THR A 22 1.14 -3.89 -3.51
C THR A 22 2.10 -5.03 -3.84
N ASN A 23 2.22 -5.98 -2.92
CA ASN A 23 2.92 -7.23 -3.17
C ASN A 23 2.09 -8.07 -4.14
N TYR A 24 2.71 -8.49 -5.24
CA TYR A 24 2.03 -9.20 -6.31
C TYR A 24 1.51 -10.58 -5.87
N PHE A 25 2.25 -11.30 -5.03
CA PHE A 25 1.96 -12.68 -4.64
C PHE A 25 0.96 -12.72 -3.50
N THR A 26 1.24 -12.01 -2.42
CA THR A 26 0.41 -12.03 -1.20
C THR A 26 -0.79 -11.10 -1.30
N LYS A 27 -0.83 -10.23 -2.32
CA LYS A 27 -1.77 -9.11 -2.43
C LYS A 27 -1.67 -8.13 -1.27
N TRP A 28 -0.63 -8.21 -0.45
CA TRP A 28 -0.42 -7.29 0.66
C TRP A 28 -0.26 -5.85 0.17
N VAL A 29 -0.95 -4.91 0.81
CA VAL A 29 -0.90 -3.49 0.46
C VAL A 29 -0.23 -2.72 1.58
N GLU A 30 0.82 -1.98 1.24
CA GLU A 30 1.39 -0.92 2.07
C GLU A 30 0.98 0.44 1.53
N ALA A 31 0.60 1.35 2.42
CA ALA A 31 0.28 2.72 2.05
C ALA A 31 0.69 3.71 3.14
N ALA A 32 1.33 4.79 2.73
CA ALA A 32 1.76 5.89 3.60
C ALA A 32 1.36 7.23 2.98
N PHE A 33 1.14 8.24 3.81
CA PHE A 33 0.70 9.58 3.39
C PHE A 33 1.81 10.63 3.50
N TYR A 34 1.83 11.59 2.58
CA TYR A 34 2.89 12.60 2.49
C TYR A 34 2.37 13.98 2.10
N LYS A 35 3.09 15.04 2.51
CA LYS A 35 2.85 16.44 2.12
C LYS A 35 3.17 16.70 0.63
N ALA A 36 4.23 16.05 0.17
CA ALA A 36 4.76 16.12 -1.19
C ALA A 36 5.36 14.77 -1.55
N VAL A 37 5.38 14.46 -2.84
CA VAL A 37 5.98 13.23 -3.37
C VAL A 37 7.28 13.60 -4.04
N THR A 38 8.38 13.44 -3.31
CA THR A 38 9.74 13.64 -3.80
C THR A 38 10.44 12.30 -3.96
N ASN A 39 11.55 12.25 -4.72
CA ASN A 39 12.33 11.02 -4.85
C ASN A 39 12.83 10.50 -3.49
N LYS A 40 13.18 11.41 -2.57
CA LYS A 40 13.58 11.04 -1.21
C LYS A 40 12.44 10.37 -0.44
N VAL A 41 11.24 10.96 -0.50
CA VAL A 41 10.05 10.37 0.14
C VAL A 41 9.74 8.97 -0.39
N ILE A 42 9.85 8.77 -1.71
CA ILE A 42 9.68 7.45 -2.30
C ILE A 42 10.81 6.51 -1.86
N ALA A 43 12.02 7.02 -1.71
CA ALA A 43 13.15 6.21 -1.29
C ALA A 43 13.03 5.72 0.14
N ASP A 44 12.71 6.64 1.06
CA ASP A 44 12.45 6.37 2.47
C ASP A 44 11.29 5.35 2.58
N PHE A 45 10.21 5.52 1.82
CA PHE A 45 9.10 4.55 1.78
C PHE A 45 9.53 3.13 1.35
N VAL A 46 10.34 3.02 0.28
CA VAL A 46 10.82 1.71 -0.17
C VAL A 46 11.73 1.07 0.88
N GLN A 47 12.62 1.84 1.49
CA GLN A 47 13.53 1.35 2.50
C GLN A 47 12.78 0.94 3.78
N ASP A 48 12.01 1.84 4.37
CA ASP A 48 11.44 1.69 5.70
C ASP A 48 10.20 0.79 5.70
N ASP A 49 9.28 0.99 4.75
CA ASP A 49 7.99 0.28 4.73
C ASP A 49 8.01 -1.01 3.90
N LEU A 50 8.98 -1.18 3.00
CA LEU A 50 9.10 -2.41 2.19
C LEU A 50 10.32 -3.24 2.58
N VAL A 51 11.54 -2.70 2.47
CA VAL A 51 12.77 -3.47 2.67
C VAL A 51 12.95 -3.87 4.13
N CYS A 52 12.83 -2.93 5.07
CA CYS A 52 12.97 -3.22 6.49
C CYS A 52 11.84 -4.12 7.03
N ARG A 53 10.68 -4.15 6.37
CA ARG A 53 9.52 -4.95 6.81
C ARG A 53 9.46 -6.35 6.19
N PHE A 54 9.71 -6.47 4.89
CA PHE A 54 9.52 -7.71 4.13
C PHE A 54 10.81 -8.24 3.51
N GLY A 55 11.92 -7.51 3.63
CA GLY A 55 13.16 -7.80 2.92
C GLY A 55 13.19 -7.19 1.52
N VAL A 56 14.32 -7.42 0.85
CA VAL A 56 14.62 -6.82 -0.46
C VAL A 56 13.77 -7.44 -1.57
N PRO A 57 12.94 -6.66 -2.28
CA PRO A 57 12.13 -7.19 -3.37
C PRO A 57 12.98 -7.48 -4.61
N LYS A 58 12.64 -8.56 -5.34
CA LYS A 58 13.30 -8.88 -6.62
C LYS A 58 13.13 -7.79 -7.68
N SER A 59 11.96 -7.15 -7.72
CA SER A 59 11.66 -6.09 -8.68
C SER A 59 10.56 -5.16 -8.20
N ILE A 60 10.70 -3.87 -8.49
CA ILE A 60 9.66 -2.86 -8.24
C ILE A 60 9.14 -2.35 -9.59
N ILE A 61 7.82 -2.34 -9.74
CA ILE A 61 7.13 -1.78 -10.91
C ILE A 61 6.47 -0.46 -10.50
N THR A 62 6.74 0.63 -11.23
CA THR A 62 6.14 1.95 -10.98
C THR A 62 5.38 2.47 -12.18
N ASP A 63 4.31 3.24 -11.94
CA ASP A 63 3.57 3.92 -13.01
C ASP A 63 4.39 5.01 -13.69
N ASN A 64 4.12 5.24 -14.98
CA ASN A 64 4.96 6.05 -15.87
C ASN A 64 4.83 7.57 -15.63
N THR A 65 4.06 7.98 -14.62
CA THR A 65 3.80 9.36 -14.26
C THR A 65 4.93 9.91 -13.37
N THR A 66 6.02 10.28 -14.06
CA THR A 66 6.90 11.43 -13.80
C THR A 66 7.90 11.39 -12.62
N ASN A 67 9.18 11.17 -12.93
CA ASN A 67 10.26 12.16 -12.70
C ASN A 67 11.50 11.80 -13.56
N PRO A 68 12.01 12.71 -14.43
CA PRO A 68 13.16 12.42 -15.31
C PRO A 68 14.52 12.40 -14.59
N ASN A 69 14.65 13.06 -13.44
CA ASN A 69 15.87 13.00 -12.61
C ASN A 69 15.65 11.99 -11.49
N ASN A 70 16.27 10.82 -11.61
CA ASN A 70 16.01 9.67 -10.75
C ASN A 70 17.29 9.07 -10.14
N ASP A 71 18.41 9.80 -10.12
CA ASP A 71 19.70 9.27 -9.69
C ASP A 71 19.66 8.70 -8.28
N LEU A 72 18.95 9.36 -7.36
CA LEU A 72 18.74 8.86 -6.00
C LEU A 72 18.04 7.49 -5.99
N MET A 73 16.94 7.34 -6.74
CA MET A 73 16.23 6.07 -6.79
C MET A 73 17.02 5.01 -7.55
N LYS A 74 17.75 5.40 -8.60
CA LYS A 74 18.61 4.51 -9.37
C LYS A 74 19.71 3.94 -8.48
N ALA A 75 20.41 4.81 -7.74
CA ALA A 75 21.40 4.42 -6.75
C ALA A 75 20.81 3.51 -5.67
N MET A 76 19.59 3.80 -5.19
CA MET A 76 18.91 2.95 -4.23
C MET A 76 18.57 1.56 -4.81
N TYR A 77 18.04 1.50 -6.03
CA TYR A 77 17.76 0.22 -6.70
C TYR A 77 19.04 -0.58 -6.97
N GLU A 78 20.13 0.08 -7.33
CA GLU A 78 21.45 -0.55 -7.49
C GLU A 78 21.99 -1.08 -6.16
N THR A 79 21.91 -0.29 -5.09
CA THR A 79 22.35 -0.65 -3.73
C THR A 79 21.63 -1.90 -3.24
N PHE A 80 20.31 -1.95 -3.37
CA PHE A 80 19.51 -3.11 -2.98
C PHE A 80 19.45 -4.20 -4.06
N LYS A 81 20.11 -4.03 -5.22
CA LYS A 81 20.03 -4.96 -6.37
C LYS A 81 18.60 -5.25 -6.82
N VAL A 82 17.71 -4.26 -6.69
CA VAL A 82 16.29 -4.34 -7.08
C VAL A 82 16.15 -4.03 -8.56
N LYS A 83 15.45 -4.90 -9.31
CA LYS A 83 15.15 -4.63 -10.72
C LYS A 83 13.99 -3.64 -10.84
N HIS A 84 14.27 -2.39 -11.21
CA HIS A 84 13.23 -1.41 -11.49
C HIS A 84 12.63 -1.61 -12.89
N LYS A 85 11.30 -1.56 -12.98
CA LYS A 85 10.55 -1.61 -14.24
C LYS A 85 9.50 -0.50 -14.24
N LYS A 86 9.35 0.20 -15.36
CA LYS A 86 8.21 1.10 -15.56
C LYS A 86 7.04 0.29 -16.12
N SER A 87 5.82 0.56 -15.65
CA SER A 87 4.63 -0.04 -16.26
C SER A 87 4.46 0.57 -17.66
N THR A 88 4.26 -0.30 -18.66
CA THR A 88 3.80 0.11 -20.00
C THR A 88 2.28 0.03 -20.01
N SER A 89 1.60 0.89 -20.77
CA SER A 89 0.13 0.91 -20.90
C SER A 89 -0.48 -0.45 -21.26
N TYR A 90 0.33 -1.37 -21.79
CA TYR A 90 -0.07 -2.71 -22.23
C TYR A 90 -0.09 -3.78 -21.12
N LYS A 91 0.53 -3.57 -19.94
CA LYS A 91 0.56 -4.54 -18.82
C LYS A 91 -0.62 -4.40 -17.85
N LEU A 92 -1.79 -4.03 -18.38
CA LEU A 92 -3.04 -3.74 -17.66
C LEU A 92 -3.55 -4.90 -16.79
N GLN A 93 -3.18 -6.14 -17.08
CA GLN A 93 -3.66 -7.30 -16.32
C GLN A 93 -3.09 -7.34 -14.88
N MET A 94 -1.87 -6.83 -14.66
CA MET A 94 -1.31 -6.63 -13.31
C MET A 94 -1.92 -5.39 -12.63
N ASN A 95 -2.40 -4.44 -13.42
CA ASN A 95 -3.00 -3.20 -12.91
C ASN A 95 -4.44 -3.38 -12.45
N GLY A 96 -5.24 -4.31 -12.98
CA GLY A 96 -6.65 -4.45 -12.58
C GLY A 96 -6.87 -4.68 -11.07
N ALA A 97 -6.06 -5.54 -10.43
CA ALA A 97 -6.13 -5.76 -8.98
C ALA A 97 -5.65 -4.52 -8.20
N VAL A 98 -4.54 -3.91 -8.63
CA VAL A 98 -3.98 -2.70 -8.03
C VAL A 98 -4.93 -1.51 -8.21
N GLU A 99 -5.61 -1.39 -9.34
CA GLU A 99 -6.62 -0.39 -9.66
C GLU A 99 -7.89 -0.61 -8.86
N ALA A 100 -8.34 -1.85 -8.68
CA ALA A 100 -9.45 -2.19 -7.79
C ALA A 100 -9.12 -1.82 -6.33
N ILE A 101 -7.89 -2.09 -5.88
CA ILE A 101 -7.39 -1.67 -4.55
C ILE A 101 -7.35 -0.15 -4.47
N LYS A 102 -6.73 0.54 -5.44
CA LYS A 102 -6.71 2.01 -5.50
C LYS A 102 -8.12 2.59 -5.49
N LYS A 103 -9.07 1.99 -6.23
CA LYS A 103 -10.47 2.39 -6.28
C LYS A 103 -11.18 2.15 -4.96
N ASN A 104 -10.90 1.05 -4.27
CA ASN A 104 -11.44 0.74 -2.95
C ASN A 104 -10.87 1.69 -1.89
N ILE A 105 -9.56 1.93 -1.89
CA ILE A 105 -8.89 2.91 -1.02
C ILE A 105 -9.49 4.31 -1.27
N LYS A 106 -9.59 4.75 -2.53
CA LYS A 106 -10.25 6.01 -2.90
C LYS A 106 -11.71 6.07 -2.45
N LYS A 107 -12.47 4.97 -2.56
CA LYS A 107 -13.87 4.87 -2.14
C LYS A 107 -14.01 4.94 -0.62
N ILE A 108 -13.17 4.23 0.12
CA ILE A 108 -13.14 4.26 1.59
C ILE A 108 -12.74 5.66 2.07
N LEU A 109 -11.69 6.24 1.50
CA LEU A 109 -11.32 7.63 1.77
C LEU A 109 -12.49 8.57 1.51
N ARG A 110 -13.13 8.48 0.33
CA ARG A 110 -14.29 9.33 -0.02
C ARG A 110 -15.47 9.18 0.93
N LYS A 111 -15.84 7.96 1.31
CA LYS A 111 -16.91 7.72 2.28
C LYS A 111 -16.56 8.21 3.69
N THR A 112 -15.28 8.37 3.99
CA THR A 112 -14.78 8.84 5.27
C THR A 112 -14.51 10.36 5.27
N LEU A 113 -14.67 11.03 4.13
CA LEU A 113 -14.47 12.47 3.97
C LEU A 113 -15.60 13.33 4.58
N ASP A 114 -16.68 12.74 5.11
CA ASP A 114 -17.69 13.50 5.89
C ASP A 114 -17.06 14.24 7.09
N ASN A 115 -15.86 13.82 7.52
CA ASN A 115 -15.02 14.55 8.48
C ASN A 115 -13.63 14.84 7.88
N HIS A 116 -13.63 15.73 6.87
CA HIS A 116 -12.58 16.05 5.89
C HIS A 116 -11.10 16.08 6.36
N LYS A 117 -10.78 16.31 7.65
CA LYS A 117 -9.40 16.45 8.14
C LYS A 117 -8.79 15.17 8.74
N GLN A 118 -9.61 14.14 9.01
CA GLN A 118 -9.18 12.96 9.79
C GLN A 118 -8.97 11.67 8.96
N TRP A 119 -9.01 11.75 7.63
CA TRP A 119 -8.86 10.57 6.76
C TRP A 119 -7.58 9.75 7.04
N HIS A 120 -6.49 10.41 7.45
CA HIS A 120 -5.23 9.75 7.84
C HIS A 120 -5.36 8.79 9.02
N LYS A 121 -6.29 9.05 9.96
CA LYS A 121 -6.54 8.15 11.11
C LYS A 121 -7.26 6.86 10.69
N LYS A 122 -7.91 6.87 9.52
CA LYS A 122 -8.78 5.80 9.05
C LYS A 122 -8.09 4.89 8.03
N LEU A 123 -7.01 5.37 7.41
CA LEU A 123 -6.19 4.60 6.48
C LEU A 123 -5.64 3.30 7.11
N PRO A 124 -5.06 3.29 8.33
CA PRO A 124 -4.58 2.04 8.94
C PRO A 124 -5.68 0.99 9.14
N PHE A 125 -6.87 1.40 9.59
CA PHE A 125 -8.02 0.50 9.74
C PHE A 125 -8.54 -0.02 8.39
N SER A 126 -8.49 0.81 7.36
CA SER A 126 -8.87 0.43 5.99
C SER A 126 -7.92 -0.60 5.41
N LEU A 127 -6.61 -0.43 5.64
CA LEU A 127 -5.59 -1.39 5.26
C LEU A 127 -5.74 -2.70 6.03
N LEU A 128 -6.00 -2.65 7.34
CA LEU A 128 -6.26 -3.83 8.14
C LEU A 128 -7.47 -4.62 7.59
N GLY A 129 -8.61 -3.95 7.39
CA GLY A 129 -9.79 -4.60 6.81
C GLY A 129 -9.52 -5.23 5.45
N TYR A 130 -8.72 -4.58 4.59
CA TYR A 130 -8.30 -5.17 3.33
C TYR A 130 -7.41 -6.41 3.53
N ARG A 131 -6.45 -6.35 4.45
CA ARG A 131 -5.49 -7.44 4.72
C ARG A 131 -6.14 -8.68 5.32
N THR A 132 -7.31 -8.55 5.95
CA THR A 132 -8.06 -9.65 6.58
C THR A 132 -9.24 -10.16 5.77
N ILE A 133 -9.50 -9.61 4.58
CA ILE A 133 -10.54 -10.12 3.67
C ILE A 133 -9.92 -11.11 2.69
N VAL A 134 -10.59 -12.24 2.47
CA VAL A 134 -10.17 -13.24 1.50
C VAL A 134 -10.12 -12.62 0.11
N CYS A 135 -8.94 -12.69 -0.53
CA CYS A 135 -8.80 -12.22 -1.89
C CYS A 135 -9.25 -13.31 -2.87
N THR A 136 -10.17 -12.98 -3.77
CA THR A 136 -10.70 -13.93 -4.77
C THR A 136 -9.61 -14.56 -5.64
N SER A 137 -8.52 -13.83 -5.91
CA SER A 137 -7.42 -14.33 -6.75
C SER A 137 -6.49 -15.32 -6.04
N THR A 138 -6.43 -15.32 -4.71
CA THR A 138 -5.52 -16.20 -3.94
C THR A 138 -6.29 -17.21 -3.08
N GLY A 139 -7.59 -17.03 -2.87
CA GLY A 139 -8.39 -17.86 -1.96
C GLY A 139 -8.04 -17.71 -0.48
N ALA A 140 -7.14 -16.80 -0.13
CA ALA A 140 -6.65 -16.56 1.22
C ALA A 140 -6.61 -15.06 1.54
N THR A 141 -6.53 -14.72 2.83
CA THR A 141 -6.32 -13.33 3.26
C THR A 141 -4.86 -12.91 2.97
N PRO A 142 -4.61 -11.65 2.58
CA PRO A 142 -3.24 -11.16 2.47
C PRO A 142 -2.42 -11.32 3.76
N TYR A 143 -3.08 -11.22 4.92
CA TYR A 143 -2.43 -11.40 6.23
C TYR A 143 -1.93 -12.84 6.42
N MET A 144 -2.77 -13.84 6.13
CA MET A 144 -2.37 -15.25 6.16
C MET A 144 -1.17 -15.52 5.25
N LEU A 145 -1.17 -14.97 4.04
CA LEU A 145 -0.08 -15.20 3.07
C LEU A 145 1.25 -14.54 3.48
N VAL A 146 1.22 -13.50 4.34
CA VAL A 146 2.43 -12.82 4.82
C VAL A 146 2.95 -13.43 6.12
N TYR A 147 2.06 -13.74 7.07
CA TYR A 147 2.46 -14.14 8.42
C TYR A 147 2.23 -15.63 8.72
N GLY A 148 1.60 -16.38 7.80
CA GLY A 148 1.32 -17.81 7.98
C GLY A 148 0.19 -18.12 8.96
N THR A 149 -0.53 -17.10 9.44
CA THR A 149 -1.70 -17.25 10.32
C THR A 149 -2.74 -16.17 10.02
N GLU A 150 -4.00 -16.40 10.36
CA GLU A 150 -5.04 -15.36 10.24
C GLU A 150 -4.88 -14.28 11.32
N ALA A 151 -5.23 -13.05 10.97
CA ALA A 151 -5.30 -11.99 11.97
C ALA A 151 -6.52 -12.19 12.88
N VAL A 152 -6.34 -11.92 14.17
CA VAL A 152 -7.46 -11.72 15.10
C VAL A 152 -8.02 -10.31 14.88
N ILE A 153 -9.25 -10.24 14.40
CA ILE A 153 -9.96 -8.96 14.17
C ILE A 153 -10.75 -8.54 15.42
N SER A 154 -10.98 -7.24 15.61
CA SER A 154 -11.58 -6.71 16.85
C SER A 154 -12.96 -7.28 17.19
N VAL A 155 -13.72 -7.77 16.21
CA VAL A 155 -15.00 -8.46 16.48
C VAL A 155 -14.80 -9.81 17.18
N GLU A 156 -13.73 -10.53 16.87
CA GLU A 156 -13.37 -11.78 17.55
C GLU A 156 -12.92 -11.51 18.99
N VAL A 157 -12.36 -10.33 19.27
CA VAL A 157 -12.02 -9.93 20.66
C VAL A 157 -13.29 -9.73 21.51
N GLY A 158 -14.35 -9.17 20.91
CA GLY A 158 -15.63 -8.98 21.60
C GLY A 158 -16.48 -10.26 21.69
N ILE A 159 -16.33 -11.18 20.74
CA ILE A 159 -16.99 -12.49 20.71
C ILE A 159 -15.88 -13.55 20.63
N PRO A 160 -15.47 -14.16 21.76
CA PRO A 160 -14.32 -15.04 21.82
C PRO A 160 -14.35 -16.10 20.71
N SER A 161 -13.43 -15.98 19.75
CA SER A 161 -13.23 -16.98 18.71
C SER A 161 -12.26 -18.05 19.19
N LEU A 162 -12.28 -19.23 18.57
CA LEU A 162 -11.32 -20.31 18.87
C LEU A 162 -9.85 -19.87 18.74
N ARG A 163 -9.56 -18.79 18.01
CA ARG A 163 -8.22 -18.24 17.83
C ARG A 163 -7.71 -17.46 19.05
N ILE A 164 -8.60 -17.01 19.94
CA ILE A 164 -8.25 -16.27 21.17
C ILE A 164 -8.13 -17.21 22.38
N ILE A 165 -8.78 -18.37 22.30
CA ILE A 165 -8.92 -19.31 23.42
C ILE A 165 -7.78 -20.35 23.42
N GLN A 166 -6.98 -20.43 22.34
CA GLN A 166 -5.77 -21.28 22.25
C GLN A 166 -4.53 -20.60 22.82
#